data_AF-A0A8J6J2W8-F1
#
_entry.id   AF-A0A8J6J2W8-F1
#
_cell.length_a   1.000
_cell.length_b   1.000
_cell.length_c   1.000
_cell.angle_alpha   90.00
_cell.angle_beta   90.00
_cell.angle_gamma   90.00
#
_symmetry.space_group_name_H-M   'P 1'
#
loop_
_entity.id
_entity.type
_entity.pdbx_description
1 polymer ?
#
loop_
_entity_poly.entity_id
_entity_poly.type
_entity_poly.pdbx_seq_one_letter_code
_entity_poly.pdbx_strand_id
1 'polypeptide(L)'
;MMDLAAVKETGKSEFGGGVVMKKLITLVLALVGVLALVSCSSNSTPANMQDVLKGNQPFYYAANGGSDFASVNIADIPSLFNSDDAYMAIQNYAMIDLDGDGSEEAVVFVCGVAGDTGGYLVLHSSDDHVYGYRTDYRTFENLKTDGTFIYSDDLGSKEGVATIGFTQDGLVITDVLSATGQAYTMDNFMINGKKATQEEYNAEKENQDLKNNVEWHEYPIS
;
A
#
# COMPACT_ATOMS: atom_id res chain seq x y z
N MET A 1 13.14 -13.88 79.37
CA MET A 1 12.43 -13.80 80.66
C MET A 1 11.93 -12.37 80.79
N MET A 2 10.64 -12.22 81.06
CA MET A 2 9.93 -11.01 81.47
C MET A 2 9.52 -9.98 80.41
N ASP A 3 8.28 -9.56 80.64
CA ASP A 3 7.27 -8.85 79.87
C ASP A 3 7.11 -7.43 80.46
N LEU A 4 6.12 -6.69 79.95
CA LEU A 4 5.46 -5.49 80.49
C LEU A 4 5.94 -4.09 80.02
N ALA A 5 5.06 -3.48 79.19
CA ALA A 5 4.22 -2.29 79.48
C ALA A 5 4.91 -0.98 79.94
N ALA A 6 4.43 0.24 79.65
CA ALA A 6 3.37 0.80 78.83
C ALA A 6 3.53 2.34 78.85
N VAL A 7 3.13 2.98 77.74
CA VAL A 7 2.37 4.24 77.59
C VAL A 7 2.55 5.39 78.61
N LYS A 8 2.94 6.57 78.11
CA LYS A 8 2.24 7.83 78.41
C LYS A 8 2.45 8.88 77.31
N GLU A 9 1.35 9.24 76.62
CA GLU A 9 1.25 10.46 75.81
C GLU A 9 1.00 11.68 76.69
N THR A 10 1.56 12.84 76.30
CA THR A 10 0.93 14.16 76.47
C THR A 10 1.51 15.16 75.45
N GLY A 11 0.71 15.52 74.44
CA GLY A 11 0.32 16.92 74.12
C GLY A 11 1.33 17.94 73.55
N LYS A 12 1.28 18.08 72.20
CA LYS A 12 1.21 19.30 71.35
C LYS A 12 2.23 20.45 71.45
N SER A 13 2.90 20.70 70.31
CA SER A 13 2.99 21.95 69.48
C SER A 13 4.41 21.99 68.87
N GLU A 14 4.72 22.28 67.60
CA GLU A 14 4.19 23.22 66.61
C GLU A 14 4.64 22.80 65.19
N PHE A 15 3.95 23.35 64.20
CA PHE A 15 4.41 23.78 62.87
C PHE A 15 5.56 23.08 62.14
N GLY A 16 5.20 22.54 60.97
CA GLY A 16 5.91 22.89 59.74
C GLY A 16 6.64 21.75 59.06
N GLY A 17 6.08 21.31 57.92
CA GLY A 17 6.85 20.67 56.85
C GLY A 17 6.76 19.15 56.83
N GLY A 18 6.02 18.62 55.87
CA GLY A 18 6.09 17.21 55.49
C GLY A 18 4.74 16.49 55.54
N VAL A 19 3.82 16.81 54.64
CA VAL A 19 2.76 15.85 54.30
C VAL A 19 3.38 14.80 53.39
N VAL A 20 4.02 13.84 54.05
CA VAL A 20 4.20 12.50 53.52
C VAL A 20 2.81 11.94 53.25
N MET A 21 2.54 11.67 51.98
CA MET A 21 1.85 10.48 51.50
C MET A 21 1.05 9.70 52.55
N LYS A 22 -0.28 9.90 52.55
CA LYS A 22 -1.34 8.88 52.65
C LYS A 22 -2.61 9.55 53.17
N LYS A 23 -3.52 9.86 52.25
CA LYS A 23 -4.96 9.59 52.30
C LYS A 23 -5.62 10.24 51.10
N LEU A 24 -6.68 9.60 50.62
CA LEU A 24 -7.58 10.01 49.54
C LEU A 24 -7.24 9.45 48.15
N ILE A 25 -7.16 8.12 48.12
CA ILE A 25 -7.99 7.37 47.16
C ILE A 25 -9.42 7.85 47.37
N THR A 26 -10.10 8.22 46.27
CA THR A 26 -11.50 8.70 46.14
C THR A 26 -11.62 10.20 45.85
N LEU A 27 -11.53 10.58 44.57
CA LEU A 27 -12.57 11.39 43.95
C LEU A 27 -12.63 11.11 42.44
N VAL A 28 -13.55 10.22 42.11
CA VAL A 28 -14.06 9.95 40.76
C VAL A 28 -15.18 10.95 40.49
N LEU A 29 -15.32 11.38 39.23
CA LEU A 29 -16.42 12.17 38.63
C LEU A 29 -16.41 13.69 38.91
N ALA A 30 -15.78 14.47 38.02
CA ALA A 30 -16.38 15.63 37.36
C ALA A 30 -15.34 16.38 36.50
N LEU A 31 -14.98 15.81 35.35
CA LEU A 31 -14.54 16.62 34.20
C LEU A 31 -14.94 15.92 32.90
N VAL A 32 -16.22 15.52 32.82
CA VAL A 32 -16.88 15.28 31.54
C VAL A 32 -17.54 16.60 31.18
N GLY A 33 -16.84 17.42 30.39
CA GLY A 33 -17.23 18.79 30.13
C GLY A 33 -16.51 19.35 28.92
N VAL A 34 -16.87 18.82 27.75
CA VAL A 34 -16.70 19.45 26.43
C VAL A 34 -15.25 19.66 25.99
N LEU A 35 -14.60 18.59 25.52
CA LEU A 35 -13.79 18.72 24.31
C LEU A 35 -14.72 18.33 23.17
N ALA A 36 -15.38 19.32 22.58
CA ALA A 36 -16.06 19.14 21.32
C ALA A 36 -14.98 18.76 20.29
N LEU A 37 -14.84 17.46 20.05
CA LEU A 37 -14.37 17.00 18.76
C LEU A 37 -15.33 17.65 17.77
N VAL A 38 -14.86 18.69 17.10
CA VAL A 38 -15.38 19.00 15.78
C VAL A 38 -15.02 17.77 14.96
N SER A 39 -15.88 16.76 14.99
CA SER A 39 -16.03 15.92 13.81
C SER A 39 -16.47 16.90 12.75
N CYS A 40 -15.50 17.40 11.98
CA CYS A 40 -15.76 17.61 10.57
C CYS A 40 -16.18 16.23 10.07
N SER A 41 -17.48 15.95 10.14
CA SER A 41 -18.08 15.00 9.23
C SER A 41 -17.89 15.65 7.87
N SER A 42 -16.74 15.42 7.25
CA SER A 42 -16.66 15.50 5.80
C SER A 42 -17.74 14.53 5.35
N ASN A 43 -18.81 15.05 4.76
CA ASN A 43 -19.73 14.23 3.97
C ASN A 43 -19.01 13.80 2.68
N SER A 44 -17.79 13.28 2.80
CA SER A 44 -17.10 12.58 1.74
C SER A 44 -17.78 11.23 1.65
N THR A 45 -18.45 11.00 0.52
CA THR A 45 -18.75 9.63 0.09
C THR A 45 -17.44 8.85 0.18
N PRO A 46 -17.38 7.71 0.90
CA PRO A 46 -16.18 6.88 0.93
C PRO A 46 -15.76 6.58 -0.50
N ALA A 47 -14.47 6.70 -0.80
CA ALA A 47 -14.01 6.50 -2.16
C ALA A 47 -14.34 5.08 -2.62
N ASN A 48 -14.88 5.01 -3.83
CA ASN A 48 -15.34 3.76 -4.42
C ASN A 48 -14.55 3.51 -5.71
N MET A 49 -13.82 2.39 -5.75
CA MET A 49 -13.01 2.00 -6.91
C MET A 49 -13.83 1.95 -8.21
N GLN A 50 -15.07 1.45 -8.15
CA GLN A 50 -15.95 1.36 -9.31
C GLN A 50 -16.42 2.73 -9.79
N ASP A 51 -16.59 3.71 -8.90
CA ASP A 51 -16.91 5.08 -9.28
C ASP A 51 -15.71 5.81 -9.88
N VAL A 52 -14.49 5.51 -9.42
CA VAL A 52 -13.25 5.99 -10.07
C VAL A 52 -13.13 5.39 -11.48
N LEU A 53 -13.33 4.07 -11.62
CA LEU A 53 -13.27 3.37 -12.90
C LEU A 53 -14.35 3.83 -13.91
N LYS A 54 -15.45 4.40 -13.42
CA LYS A 54 -16.51 5.00 -14.27
C LYS A 54 -16.31 6.49 -14.52
N GLY A 55 -15.29 7.11 -13.93
CA GLY A 55 -15.06 8.56 -13.98
C GLY A 55 -16.04 9.39 -13.16
N ASN A 56 -16.86 8.77 -12.32
CA ASN A 56 -17.79 9.44 -11.41
C ASN A 56 -17.09 10.07 -10.20
N GLN A 57 -15.89 9.60 -9.87
CA GLN A 57 -15.08 10.09 -8.77
C GLN A 57 -13.61 10.25 -9.19
N PRO A 58 -12.90 11.32 -8.77
CA PRO A 58 -11.46 11.42 -8.98
C PRO A 58 -10.68 10.49 -8.03
N PHE A 59 -9.42 10.26 -8.35
CA PHE A 59 -8.45 9.59 -7.48
C PHE A 59 -7.24 10.51 -7.22
N TYR A 60 -6.39 10.12 -6.27
CA TYR A 60 -5.20 10.83 -5.86
C TYR A 60 -3.96 10.18 -6.47
N TYR A 61 -3.37 10.81 -7.47
CA TYR A 61 -2.17 10.32 -8.15
C TYR A 61 -0.90 10.79 -7.45
N ALA A 62 0.01 9.87 -7.14
CA ALA A 62 1.34 10.19 -6.62
C ALA A 62 2.24 10.75 -7.74
N ALA A 63 2.25 12.07 -7.91
CA ALA A 63 3.10 12.70 -8.91
C ALA A 63 4.59 12.54 -8.54
N ASN A 64 5.43 12.18 -9.50
CA ASN A 64 6.89 12.10 -9.35
C ASN A 64 7.40 11.16 -8.24
N GLY A 65 6.68 10.07 -7.94
CA GLY A 65 7.14 9.05 -6.98
C GLY A 65 7.29 9.55 -5.54
N GLY A 66 6.53 10.58 -5.16
CA GLY A 66 6.56 11.20 -3.83
C GLY A 66 5.21 11.27 -3.13
N SER A 67 5.20 11.94 -1.97
CA SER A 67 4.06 12.12 -1.06
C SER A 67 3.02 13.17 -1.48
N ASP A 68 3.25 13.85 -2.61
CA ASP A 68 2.38 14.92 -3.10
C ASP A 68 1.35 14.34 -4.07
N PHE A 69 0.12 14.22 -3.59
CA PHE A 69 -0.97 13.66 -4.37
C PHE A 69 -1.76 14.76 -5.09
N ALA A 70 -1.99 14.57 -6.40
CA ALA A 70 -2.87 15.39 -7.19
C ALA A 70 -4.22 14.67 -7.44
N SER A 71 -5.33 15.40 -7.35
CA SER A 71 -6.64 14.88 -7.75
C SER A 71 -6.69 14.77 -9.28
N VAL A 72 -6.99 13.58 -9.79
CA VAL A 72 -6.99 13.25 -11.22
C VAL A 72 -8.29 12.50 -11.58
N ASN A 73 -8.86 12.77 -12.75
CA ASN A 73 -9.97 11.96 -13.28
C ASN A 73 -9.42 10.82 -14.14
N ILE A 74 -10.13 9.69 -14.20
CA ILE A 74 -9.73 8.55 -15.02
C ILE A 74 -9.50 8.92 -16.50
N ALA A 75 -10.27 9.89 -17.03
CA ALA A 75 -10.11 10.38 -18.39
C ALA A 75 -8.75 11.02 -18.68
N ASP A 76 -8.03 11.47 -17.65
CA ASP A 76 -6.72 12.11 -17.76
C ASP A 76 -5.55 11.12 -17.63
N ILE A 77 -5.82 9.84 -17.30
CA ILE A 77 -4.79 8.80 -17.14
C ILE A 77 -3.85 8.71 -18.36
N PRO A 78 -4.33 8.68 -19.62
CA PRO A 78 -3.45 8.59 -20.78
C PRO A 78 -2.34 9.64 -20.79
N SER A 79 -2.67 10.88 -20.43
CA SER A 79 -1.72 11.99 -20.39
C SER A 79 -0.70 11.88 -19.26
N LEU A 80 -0.95 11.07 -18.21
CA LEU A 80 0.03 10.79 -17.15
C LEU A 80 1.21 9.94 -17.67
N PHE A 81 1.00 9.17 -18.74
CA PHE A 81 2.01 8.32 -19.34
C PHE A 81 2.76 9.03 -20.45
N ASN A 82 2.02 9.65 -21.38
CA ASN A 82 2.58 10.45 -22.46
C ASN A 82 1.56 11.49 -22.94
N SER A 83 1.77 12.76 -22.60
CA SER A 83 0.87 13.86 -22.99
C SER A 83 0.95 14.23 -24.47
N ASP A 84 2.03 13.85 -25.15
CA ASP A 84 2.27 14.21 -26.56
C ASP A 84 1.70 13.17 -27.54
N ASP A 85 1.25 12.02 -27.03
CA ASP A 85 0.62 10.96 -27.84
C ASP A 85 -0.90 11.00 -27.69
N ALA A 86 -1.56 11.53 -28.73
CA ALA A 86 -3.01 11.64 -28.82
C ALA A 86 -3.74 10.28 -28.90
N TYR A 87 -3.01 9.18 -29.09
CA TYR A 87 -3.56 7.83 -29.18
C TYR A 87 -3.40 7.02 -27.90
N MET A 88 -2.78 7.58 -26.86
CA MET A 88 -2.76 6.94 -25.56
C MET A 88 -4.18 6.75 -25.05
N ALA A 89 -4.50 5.54 -24.62
CA ALA A 89 -5.79 5.20 -24.07
C ALA A 89 -5.65 4.11 -23.00
N ILE A 90 -6.64 4.07 -22.10
CA ILE A 90 -6.86 2.92 -21.24
C ILE A 90 -7.37 1.79 -22.13
N GLN A 91 -6.67 0.66 -22.12
CA GLN A 91 -7.05 -0.49 -22.93
C GLN A 91 -7.88 -1.46 -22.12
N ASN A 92 -7.35 -1.88 -20.97
CA ASN A 92 -7.93 -2.90 -20.12
C ASN A 92 -7.72 -2.56 -18.65
N TYR A 93 -8.50 -3.20 -17.79
CA TYR A 93 -8.26 -3.21 -16.36
C TYR A 93 -8.53 -4.59 -15.77
N ALA A 94 -7.91 -4.88 -14.63
CA ALA A 94 -8.17 -6.07 -13.83
C ALA A 94 -8.51 -5.65 -12.39
N MET A 95 -9.49 -6.30 -11.79
CA MET A 95 -9.81 -6.17 -10.36
C MET A 95 -9.20 -7.36 -9.63
N ILE A 96 -8.35 -7.10 -8.64
CA ILE A 96 -7.62 -8.16 -7.94
C ILE A 96 -7.11 -7.66 -6.59
N ASP A 97 -7.14 -8.52 -5.57
CA ASP A 97 -6.44 -8.34 -4.29
C ASP A 97 -4.93 -8.59 -4.50
N LEU A 98 -4.16 -7.51 -4.66
CA LEU A 98 -2.73 -7.57 -5.00
C LEU A 98 -1.84 -7.88 -3.80
N ASP A 99 -2.21 -7.41 -2.61
CA ASP A 99 -1.41 -7.52 -1.39
C ASP A 99 -1.94 -8.56 -0.39
N GLY A 100 -3.09 -9.17 -0.68
CA GLY A 100 -3.70 -10.25 0.10
C GLY A 100 -4.46 -9.76 1.33
N ASP A 101 -4.84 -8.48 1.39
CA ASP A 101 -5.59 -7.90 2.51
C ASP A 101 -7.11 -8.21 2.47
N GLY A 102 -7.59 -8.76 1.35
CA GLY A 102 -8.99 -9.09 1.09
C GLY A 102 -9.78 -8.00 0.37
N SER A 103 -9.17 -6.86 0.07
CA SER A 103 -9.72 -5.77 -0.73
C SER A 103 -9.14 -5.80 -2.14
N GLU A 104 -9.94 -5.44 -3.16
CA GLU A 104 -9.44 -5.43 -4.53
C GLU A 104 -8.83 -4.07 -4.92
N GLU A 105 -7.65 -4.12 -5.52
CA GLU A 105 -7.08 -3.06 -6.34
C GLU A 105 -7.57 -3.15 -7.79
N ALA A 106 -7.46 -2.02 -8.51
CA ALA A 106 -7.57 -2.03 -9.96
C ALA A 106 -6.19 -1.85 -10.59
N VAL A 107 -5.79 -2.78 -11.46
CA VAL A 107 -4.61 -2.63 -12.33
C VAL A 107 -5.09 -2.17 -13.70
N VAL A 108 -4.73 -0.96 -14.09
CA VAL A 108 -5.18 -0.31 -15.32
C VAL A 108 -4.04 -0.32 -16.34
N PHE A 109 -4.23 -0.98 -17.48
CA PHE A 109 -3.27 -1.01 -18.58
C PHE A 109 -3.51 0.15 -19.55
N VAL A 110 -2.46 0.90 -19.84
CA VAL A 110 -2.51 2.10 -20.69
C VAL A 110 -1.43 1.97 -21.76
N CYS A 111 -1.83 2.09 -23.04
CA CYS A 111 -0.87 2.12 -24.15
C CYS A 111 -1.41 2.90 -25.36
N GLY A 112 -0.49 3.31 -26.22
CA GLY A 112 -0.79 3.92 -27.52
C GLY A 112 -1.04 2.88 -28.61
N VAL A 113 -1.36 3.34 -29.82
CA VAL A 113 -1.72 2.45 -30.97
C VAL A 113 -0.62 1.46 -31.34
N ALA A 114 0.65 1.82 -31.16
CA ALA A 114 1.77 0.92 -31.45
C ALA A 114 1.92 -0.22 -30.42
N GLY A 115 1.27 -0.11 -29.26
CA GLY A 115 1.29 -1.13 -28.20
C GLY A 115 2.65 -1.33 -27.51
N ASP A 116 3.65 -0.52 -27.85
CA ASP A 116 5.03 -0.59 -27.36
C ASP A 116 5.39 0.53 -26.37
N THR A 117 4.46 1.46 -26.17
CA THR A 117 4.61 2.64 -25.31
C THR A 117 3.45 2.68 -24.32
N GLY A 118 3.75 2.92 -23.04
CA GLY A 118 2.72 2.97 -21.99
C GLY A 118 3.19 2.44 -20.63
N GLY A 119 2.28 1.81 -19.91
CA GLY A 119 2.53 1.21 -18.61
C GLY A 119 1.24 0.84 -17.89
N TYR A 120 1.34 0.69 -16.57
CA TYR A 120 0.19 0.38 -15.73
C TYR A 120 0.01 1.43 -14.64
N LEU A 121 -1.24 1.65 -14.27
CA LEU A 121 -1.60 2.42 -13.08
C LEU A 121 -2.31 1.47 -12.11
N VAL A 122 -1.79 1.36 -10.90
CA VAL A 122 -2.40 0.62 -9.80
C VAL A 122 -3.23 1.59 -8.98
N LEU A 123 -4.54 1.33 -8.90
CA LEU A 123 -5.45 2.05 -8.03
C LEU A 123 -5.67 1.23 -6.76
N HIS A 124 -5.45 1.84 -5.59
CA HIS A 124 -5.60 1.20 -4.29
C HIS A 124 -6.46 2.09 -3.37
N SER A 125 -7.44 1.47 -2.71
CA SER A 125 -8.32 2.18 -1.78
C SER A 125 -7.68 2.19 -0.39
N SER A 126 -7.48 3.37 0.19
CA SER A 126 -6.99 3.49 1.57
C SER A 126 -7.67 4.67 2.26
N ASP A 127 -8.08 4.46 3.51
CA ASP A 127 -8.94 5.37 4.26
C ASP A 127 -10.21 5.77 3.46
N ASP A 128 -10.36 7.06 3.15
CA ASP A 128 -11.50 7.61 2.41
C ASP A 128 -11.17 7.95 0.94
N HIS A 129 -10.02 7.50 0.42
CA HIS A 129 -9.51 7.88 -0.90
C HIS A 129 -9.05 6.67 -1.73
N VAL A 130 -9.05 6.85 -3.05
CA VAL A 130 -8.35 5.95 -3.98
C VAL A 130 -7.06 6.64 -4.40
N TYR A 131 -5.96 5.91 -4.31
CA TYR A 131 -4.61 6.35 -4.66
C TYR A 131 -4.14 5.66 -5.93
N GLY A 132 -3.48 6.39 -6.82
CA GLY A 132 -2.95 5.89 -8.08
C GLY A 132 -1.42 5.87 -8.11
N TYR A 133 -0.84 4.73 -8.43
CA TYR A 133 0.60 4.48 -8.51
C TYR A 133 0.98 3.98 -9.90
N ARG A 134 1.87 4.72 -10.59
CA ARG A 134 2.33 4.34 -11.92
C ARG A 134 3.43 3.28 -11.84
N THR A 135 3.39 2.31 -12.74
CA THR A 135 4.46 1.32 -12.99
C THR A 135 4.80 1.24 -14.48
N ASP A 136 5.92 0.60 -14.79
CA ASP A 136 6.43 0.48 -16.16
C ASP A 136 5.69 -0.58 -16.99
N TYR A 137 5.77 -0.49 -18.32
CA TYR A 137 5.08 -1.41 -19.24
C TYR A 137 5.54 -2.87 -19.16
N ARG A 138 6.73 -3.11 -18.57
CA ARG A 138 7.29 -4.44 -18.30
C ARG A 138 6.94 -4.96 -16.91
N THR A 139 5.96 -4.35 -16.25
CA THR A 139 5.35 -4.88 -15.02
C THR A 139 4.05 -5.60 -15.35
N PHE A 140 3.52 -6.40 -14.43
CA PHE A 140 2.25 -7.12 -14.61
C PHE A 140 2.16 -8.09 -15.79
N GLU A 141 3.28 -8.51 -16.36
CA GLU A 141 3.28 -9.60 -17.34
C GLU A 141 2.79 -10.88 -16.65
N ASN A 142 1.87 -11.61 -17.29
CA ASN A 142 1.34 -12.86 -16.73
C ASN A 142 0.85 -12.70 -15.26
N LEU A 143 0.15 -11.59 -14.97
CA LEU A 143 -0.44 -11.31 -13.65
C LEU A 143 -1.40 -12.43 -13.23
N LYS A 144 -1.18 -12.96 -12.03
CA LYS A 144 -1.87 -14.11 -11.47
C LYS A 144 -2.90 -13.70 -10.42
N THR A 145 -3.87 -14.57 -10.20
CA THR A 145 -4.94 -14.38 -9.20
C THR A 145 -4.47 -14.28 -7.75
N ASP A 146 -3.21 -14.65 -7.46
CA ASP A 146 -2.59 -14.50 -6.14
C ASP A 146 -1.69 -13.25 -6.03
N GLY A 147 -1.87 -12.29 -6.95
CA GLY A 147 -1.18 -11.00 -6.93
C GLY A 147 0.27 -11.05 -7.45
N THR A 148 0.82 -12.23 -7.78
CA THR A 148 2.17 -12.31 -8.34
C THR A 148 2.18 -12.07 -9.85
N PHE A 149 3.23 -11.43 -10.34
CA PHE A 149 3.39 -11.13 -11.76
C PHE A 149 4.85 -11.24 -12.20
N ILE A 150 5.06 -11.45 -13.49
CA ILE A 150 6.36 -11.38 -14.14
C ILE A 150 6.71 -9.93 -14.41
N TYR A 151 7.99 -9.59 -14.21
CA TYR A 151 8.50 -8.28 -14.55
C TYR A 151 9.90 -8.36 -15.19
N SER A 152 10.28 -7.30 -15.90
CA SER A 152 11.66 -7.05 -16.31
C SER A 152 12.00 -5.56 -16.27
N ASP A 153 13.29 -5.24 -16.13
CA ASP A 153 13.78 -3.88 -16.27
C ASP A 153 13.97 -3.49 -17.75
N ASP A 154 14.19 -2.21 -17.99
CA ASP A 154 14.27 -1.72 -19.36
C ASP A 154 15.51 -2.17 -20.14
N LEU A 155 16.56 -2.55 -19.42
CA LEU A 155 17.85 -2.95 -19.98
C LEU A 155 17.92 -4.46 -20.20
N GLY A 156 16.92 -5.22 -19.76
CA GLY A 156 16.96 -6.67 -19.68
C GLY A 156 18.07 -7.17 -18.75
N SER A 157 18.48 -6.37 -17.76
CA SER A 157 19.53 -6.72 -16.78
C SER A 157 18.97 -7.31 -15.49
N LYS A 158 17.66 -7.18 -15.28
CA LYS A 158 16.90 -7.78 -14.18
C LYS A 158 15.54 -8.25 -14.68
N GLU A 159 15.14 -9.45 -14.28
CA GLU A 159 13.82 -10.01 -14.54
C GLU A 159 13.41 -10.95 -13.41
N GLY A 160 12.12 -11.27 -13.33
CA GLY A 160 11.66 -12.29 -12.40
C GLY A 160 10.18 -12.25 -12.13
N VAL A 161 9.82 -12.61 -10.90
CA VAL A 161 8.45 -12.63 -10.40
C VAL A 161 8.39 -11.76 -9.16
N ALA A 162 7.41 -10.88 -9.08
CA ALA A 162 7.22 -9.97 -7.96
C ALA A 162 5.78 -10.01 -7.43
N THR A 163 5.61 -9.41 -6.26
CA THR A 163 4.34 -9.08 -5.62
C THR A 163 4.34 -7.60 -5.23
N ILE A 164 3.17 -7.05 -4.94
CA ILE A 164 2.98 -5.68 -4.49
C ILE A 164 2.53 -5.65 -3.04
N GLY A 165 2.98 -4.63 -2.31
CA GLY A 165 2.38 -4.22 -1.06
C GLY A 165 2.25 -2.70 -1.01
N PHE A 166 1.38 -2.21 -0.14
CA PHE A 166 1.17 -0.79 0.09
C PHE A 166 1.70 -0.38 1.46
N THR A 167 2.42 0.75 1.49
CA THR A 167 2.97 1.35 2.71
C THR A 167 2.56 2.81 2.79
N GLN A 168 2.87 3.46 3.91
CA GLN A 168 2.65 4.91 4.06
C GLN A 168 3.41 5.74 3.02
N ASP A 169 4.51 5.19 2.48
CA ASP A 169 5.34 5.84 1.46
C ASP A 169 4.91 5.48 0.02
N GLY A 170 3.89 4.62 -0.13
CA GLY A 170 3.32 4.21 -1.42
C GLY A 170 3.49 2.73 -1.73
N LEU A 171 3.39 2.43 -3.03
CA LEU A 171 3.49 1.08 -3.60
C LEU A 171 4.93 0.54 -3.50
N VAL A 172 5.06 -0.70 -3.04
CA VAL A 172 6.33 -1.43 -2.92
C VAL A 172 6.26 -2.70 -3.76
N ILE A 173 7.19 -2.86 -4.71
CA ILE A 173 7.37 -4.09 -5.47
C ILE A 173 8.43 -4.95 -4.77
N THR A 174 8.08 -6.19 -4.43
CA THR A 174 8.96 -7.13 -3.75
C THR A 174 9.26 -8.33 -4.64
N ASP A 175 10.55 -8.65 -4.79
CA ASP A 175 11.00 -9.82 -5.56
C ASP A 175 10.63 -11.12 -4.83
N VAL A 176 9.84 -11.96 -5.51
CA VAL A 176 9.66 -13.38 -5.18
C VAL A 176 10.75 -14.19 -5.86
N LEU A 177 10.99 -13.93 -7.15
CA LEU A 177 12.09 -14.46 -7.95
C LEU A 177 12.82 -13.28 -8.57
N SER A 178 14.16 -13.29 -8.58
CA SER A 178 14.94 -12.33 -9.36
C SER A 178 16.14 -12.99 -10.02
N ALA A 179 16.26 -12.81 -11.32
CA ALA A 179 17.48 -13.05 -12.09
C ALA A 179 18.12 -11.71 -12.45
N THR A 180 19.43 -11.58 -12.25
CA THR A 180 20.21 -10.40 -12.62
C THR A 180 21.45 -10.80 -13.40
N GLY A 181 21.88 -9.96 -14.32
CA GLY A 181 23.08 -10.18 -15.14
C GLY A 181 23.18 -9.21 -16.31
N GLN A 182 23.87 -9.62 -17.36
CA GLN A 182 23.82 -8.92 -18.64
C GLN A 182 22.60 -9.43 -19.43
N ALA A 183 22.04 -8.58 -20.29
CA ALA A 183 20.94 -8.97 -21.16
C ALA A 183 21.24 -10.29 -21.87
N TYR A 184 20.29 -11.22 -21.85
CA TYR A 184 20.39 -12.59 -22.40
C TYR A 184 21.39 -13.53 -21.70
N THR A 185 22.12 -13.06 -20.69
CA THR A 185 23.09 -13.87 -19.93
C THR A 185 22.97 -13.56 -18.43
N MET A 186 21.85 -13.98 -17.84
CA MET A 186 21.62 -13.91 -16.39
C MET A 186 22.49 -14.95 -15.67
N ASP A 187 23.15 -14.54 -14.59
CA ASP A 187 24.10 -15.39 -13.85
C ASP A 187 23.93 -15.34 -12.33
N ASN A 188 23.07 -14.47 -11.81
CA ASN A 188 22.73 -14.41 -10.40
C ASN A 188 21.22 -14.58 -10.19
N PHE A 189 20.85 -15.63 -9.47
CA PHE A 189 19.46 -16.05 -9.25
C PHE A 189 19.11 -16.04 -7.77
N MET A 190 17.95 -15.47 -7.45
CA MET A 190 17.43 -15.37 -6.09
C MET A 190 15.98 -15.86 -6.03
N ILE A 191 15.64 -16.56 -4.95
CA ILE A 191 14.29 -16.97 -4.58
C ILE A 191 14.02 -16.45 -3.17
N ASN A 192 13.03 -15.58 -3.00
CA ASN A 192 12.67 -14.94 -1.74
C ASN A 192 13.89 -14.33 -1.01
N GLY A 193 14.71 -13.59 -1.77
CA GLY A 193 15.93 -12.94 -1.27
C GLY A 193 17.10 -13.88 -0.93
N LYS A 194 17.00 -15.18 -1.22
CA LYS A 194 18.07 -16.16 -1.01
C LYS A 194 18.66 -16.60 -2.34
N LYS A 195 19.99 -16.77 -2.39
CA LYS A 195 20.67 -17.28 -3.58
C LYS A 195 20.17 -18.69 -3.92
N ALA A 196 19.92 -18.92 -5.20
CA ALA A 196 19.46 -20.18 -5.76
C ALA A 196 20.33 -20.59 -6.96
N THR A 197 20.20 -21.84 -7.40
CA THR A 197 20.74 -22.27 -8.71
C THR A 197 19.79 -21.82 -9.83
N GLN A 198 20.28 -21.86 -11.08
CA GLN A 198 19.45 -21.58 -12.24
C GLN A 198 18.32 -22.61 -12.38
N GLU A 199 18.58 -23.88 -12.06
CA GLU A 199 17.58 -24.94 -12.10
C GLU A 199 16.46 -24.72 -11.07
N GLU A 200 16.79 -24.33 -9.84
CA GLU A 200 15.81 -24.00 -8.80
C GLU A 200 14.95 -22.80 -9.21
N TYR A 201 15.58 -21.75 -9.74
CA TYR A 201 14.89 -20.57 -10.23
C TYR A 201 13.94 -20.89 -11.38
N ASN A 202 14.39 -21.66 -12.36
CA ASN A 202 13.56 -22.06 -13.51
C ASN A 202 12.37 -22.91 -13.07
N ALA A 203 12.56 -23.83 -12.11
CA ALA A 203 11.46 -24.61 -11.56
C ALA A 203 10.39 -23.73 -10.88
N GLU A 204 10.79 -22.71 -10.12
CA GLU A 204 9.82 -21.77 -9.54
C GLU A 204 9.16 -20.86 -10.57
N LYS A 205 9.87 -20.51 -11.65
CA LYS A 205 9.28 -19.77 -12.78
C LYS A 205 8.24 -20.62 -13.52
N GLU A 206 8.48 -21.92 -13.68
CA GLU A 206 7.47 -22.86 -14.20
C GLU A 206 6.25 -22.95 -13.27
N ASN A 207 6.47 -22.98 -11.93
CA ASN A 207 5.37 -22.92 -10.96
C ASN A 207 4.54 -21.65 -11.10
N GLN A 208 5.17 -20.49 -11.35
CA GLN A 208 4.47 -19.25 -11.67
C GLN A 208 3.59 -19.41 -12.92
N ASP A 209 4.11 -19.98 -14.00
CA ASP A 209 3.37 -20.13 -15.26
C ASP A 209 2.11 -21.00 -15.11
N LEU A 210 2.12 -21.97 -14.20
CA LEU A 210 0.98 -22.85 -13.90
C LEU A 210 -0.15 -22.18 -13.11
N LYS A 211 0.08 -21.01 -12.50
CA LYS A 211 -0.95 -20.29 -11.74
C LYS A 211 -2.03 -19.73 -12.66
N ASN A 212 -3.25 -19.62 -12.14
CA ASN A 212 -4.36 -18.98 -12.84
C ASN A 212 -4.06 -17.50 -13.08
N ASN A 213 -4.29 -17.05 -14.31
CA ASN A 213 -4.17 -15.64 -14.67
C ASN A 213 -5.37 -14.86 -14.15
N VAL A 214 -5.14 -13.58 -13.87
CA VAL A 214 -6.23 -12.64 -13.62
C VAL A 214 -7.08 -12.47 -14.88
N GLU A 215 -8.38 -12.20 -14.70
CA GLU A 215 -9.25 -11.80 -15.79
C GLU A 215 -9.04 -10.30 -16.09
N TRP A 216 -8.79 -9.99 -17.36
CA TRP A 216 -8.71 -8.62 -17.85
C TRP A 216 -10.02 -8.25 -18.53
N HIS A 217 -10.54 -7.07 -18.22
CA HIS A 217 -11.72 -6.50 -18.82
C HIS A 217 -11.35 -5.36 -19.75
N GLU A 218 -11.90 -5.36 -20.96
CA GLU A 218 -11.78 -4.22 -21.88
C GLU A 218 -12.36 -2.97 -21.23
N TYR A 219 -11.62 -1.87 -21.30
CA TYR A 219 -12.12 -0.58 -20.86
C TYR A 219 -13.01 0.01 -21.95
N PRO A 220 -14.25 0.43 -21.63
CA PRO A 220 -15.17 0.92 -22.63
C PRO A 220 -14.64 2.20 -23.29
N ILE A 221 -14.54 2.17 -24.61
CA ILE A 221 -14.20 3.36 -25.40
C ILE A 221 -15.36 4.36 -25.27
N SER A 222 -15.06 5.56 -24.79
CA SER A 222 -16.01 6.69 -24.72
C SER A 222 -16.16 7.40 -26.06
#